data_AF-A0A7S0LKD7-F1
#
_entry.id   AF-A0A7S0LKD7-F1
#
_cell.length_a   1.000
_cell.length_b   1.000
_cell.length_c   1.000
_cell.angle_alpha   90.00
_cell.angle_beta   90.00
_cell.angle_gamma   90.00
#
_symmetry.space_group_name_H-M   'P 1'
#
loop_
_entity.id
_entity.type
_entity.pdbx_description
1 polymer ?
#
loop_
_entity_poly.entity_id
_entity_poly.type
_entity_poly.pdbx_seq_one_letter_code
_entity_poly.pdbx_strand_id
1 'polypeptide(L)'
;GALSSELHEASSEGESGRVYELLQRGHDPTLRHVRHGFRTPFDVAKNKETRNAFRRYMALHLDAWDWQEAHVPSALSEEAEIDKAEREKAKAREKKKKAEKARKERRKQEESDKASAQRLIEEALGLDEMDSLVSALQHAEAVGLDDGPVVVAVERLEMLRREAADPEVQKRKE
;
A
#
# COMPACT_ATOMS: atom_id res chain seq x y z
N GLY A 1 50.31 2.35 27.62
CA GLY A 1 49.25 2.04 26.65
C GLY A 1 48.14 1.21 27.26
N ALA A 2 47.41 1.74 28.25
CA ALA A 2 46.34 1.03 28.96
C ALA A 2 44.93 1.54 28.59
N LEU A 3 44.80 2.82 28.18
CA LEU A 3 43.51 3.48 28.00
C LEU A 3 42.63 2.87 26.88
N SER A 4 43.22 2.41 25.78
CA SER A 4 42.45 1.82 24.67
C SER A 4 41.88 0.43 25.00
N SER A 5 42.57 -0.36 25.82
CA SER A 5 42.13 -1.72 26.16
C SER A 5 40.87 -1.72 27.03
N GLU A 6 40.71 -0.73 27.92
CA GLU A 6 39.57 -0.64 28.84
C GLU A 6 38.24 -0.40 28.13
N LEU A 7 38.23 0.43 27.08
CA LEU A 7 37.03 0.72 26.30
C LEU A 7 36.59 -0.51 25.48
N HIS A 8 37.55 -1.31 24.99
CA HIS A 8 37.25 -2.58 24.31
C HIS A 8 36.69 -3.63 25.27
N GLU A 9 37.25 -3.74 26.48
CA GLU A 9 36.80 -4.67 27.51
C GLU A 9 35.35 -4.37 27.90
N ALA A 10 35.06 -3.13 28.32
CA ALA A 10 33.71 -2.70 28.69
C ALA A 10 32.69 -2.90 27.55
N SER A 11 33.12 -2.66 26.30
CA SER A 11 32.29 -2.91 25.12
C SER A 11 31.98 -4.40 24.91
N SER A 12 33.00 -5.25 25.06
CA SER A 12 32.88 -6.70 24.91
C SER A 12 32.10 -7.37 26.05
N GLU A 13 32.12 -6.78 27.23
CA GLU A 13 31.33 -7.21 28.39
C GLU A 13 29.86 -6.79 28.28
N GLY A 14 29.60 -5.73 27.52
CA GLY A 14 28.26 -5.18 27.29
C GLY A 14 27.87 -4.11 28.31
N GLU A 15 28.82 -3.49 28.99
CA GLU A 15 28.62 -2.51 30.06
C GLU A 15 28.37 -1.10 29.48
N SER A 16 27.13 -0.82 29.09
CA SER A 16 26.73 0.45 28.45
C SER A 16 27.11 1.69 29.29
N GLY A 17 26.92 1.64 30.61
CA GLY A 17 27.28 2.74 31.53
C GLY A 17 28.78 2.98 31.57
N ARG A 18 29.59 1.92 31.73
CA ARG A 18 31.06 2.03 31.77
C ARG A 18 31.63 2.53 30.44
N VAL A 19 31.08 2.08 29.31
CA VAL A 19 31.44 2.60 27.98
C VAL A 19 31.21 4.11 27.91
N TYR A 20 30.05 4.59 28.35
CA TYR A 20 29.73 6.02 28.34
C TYR A 20 30.69 6.84 29.22
N GLU A 21 30.99 6.35 30.43
CA GLU A 21 31.93 7.01 31.34
C GLU A 21 33.36 7.07 30.78
N LEU A 22 33.83 5.98 30.15
CA LEU A 22 35.15 5.94 29.54
C LEU A 22 35.27 6.93 28.38
N LEU A 23 34.23 7.06 27.57
CA LEU A 23 34.16 8.07 26.51
C LEU A 23 34.21 9.50 27.10
N GLN A 24 33.50 9.76 28.20
CA GLN A 24 33.57 11.04 28.93
C GLN A 24 34.96 11.37 29.48
N ARG A 25 35.73 10.34 29.85
CA ARG A 25 37.12 10.48 30.31
C ARG A 25 38.12 10.67 29.16
N GLY A 26 37.65 10.71 27.91
CA GLY A 26 38.48 10.94 26.73
C GLY A 26 39.08 9.68 26.12
N HIS A 27 38.54 8.49 26.42
CA HIS A 27 39.00 7.26 25.78
C HIS A 27 38.59 7.23 24.31
N ASP A 28 39.56 7.03 23.43
CA ASP A 28 39.38 7.12 21.99
C ASP A 28 38.70 5.86 21.40
N PRO A 29 37.50 6.00 20.80
CA PRO A 29 36.76 4.91 20.19
C PRO A 29 37.26 4.52 18.79
N THR A 30 38.18 5.27 18.18
CA THR A 30 38.75 4.94 16.85
C THR A 30 39.83 3.86 16.93
N LEU A 31 40.44 3.70 18.10
CA LEU A 31 41.57 2.83 18.30
C LEU A 31 41.18 1.36 18.12
N ARG A 32 42.02 0.61 17.39
CA ARG A 32 41.86 -0.82 17.15
C ARG A 32 42.78 -1.62 18.05
N HIS A 33 42.28 -2.71 18.62
CA HIS A 33 43.08 -3.52 19.54
C HIS A 33 43.36 -4.95 19.03
N VAL A 34 44.63 -5.38 19.09
CA VAL A 34 45.07 -6.70 18.58
C VAL A 34 44.37 -7.88 19.26
N ARG A 35 44.20 -7.83 20.59
CA ARG A 35 43.45 -8.85 21.36
C ARG A 35 42.01 -9.01 20.88
N HIS A 36 41.45 -7.94 20.32
CA HIS A 36 40.07 -7.89 19.84
C HIS A 36 39.97 -8.12 18.32
N GLY A 37 41.07 -8.53 17.67
CA GLY A 37 41.11 -8.82 16.24
C GLY A 37 41.22 -7.57 15.36
N PHE A 38 41.93 -6.53 15.82
CA PHE A 38 42.05 -5.23 15.12
C PHE A 38 40.69 -4.55 14.83
N ARG A 39 39.72 -4.82 15.70
CA ARG A 39 38.39 -4.21 15.70
C ARG A 39 38.35 -3.01 16.65
N THR A 40 37.42 -2.09 16.40
CA THR A 40 37.13 -0.94 17.28
C THR A 40 36.32 -1.39 18.51
N PRO A 41 36.21 -0.57 19.57
CA PRO A 41 35.31 -0.84 20.69
C PRO A 41 33.85 -1.03 20.25
N PHE A 42 33.39 -0.27 19.25
CA PHE A 42 32.04 -0.40 18.72
C PHE A 42 31.81 -1.76 18.03
N ASP A 43 32.80 -2.23 17.26
CA ASP A 43 32.74 -3.51 16.55
C ASP A 43 32.66 -4.72 17.49
N VAL A 44 33.24 -4.61 18.69
CA VAL A 44 33.21 -5.67 19.71
C VAL A 44 32.06 -5.53 20.70
N ALA A 45 31.20 -4.53 20.53
CA ALA A 45 30.08 -4.28 21.44
C ALA A 45 29.11 -5.47 21.49
N LYS A 46 28.91 -6.03 22.68
CA LYS A 46 28.14 -7.27 22.89
C LYS A 46 26.64 -7.13 22.61
N ASN A 47 26.05 -5.98 22.92
CA ASN A 47 24.59 -5.80 22.87
C ASN A 47 24.18 -4.47 22.21
N LYS A 48 22.87 -4.28 22.00
CA LYS A 48 22.31 -3.06 21.39
C LYS A 48 22.51 -1.82 22.28
N GLU A 49 22.50 -2.00 23.60
CA GLU A 49 22.56 -0.92 24.57
C GLU A 49 23.96 -0.28 24.64
N THR A 50 25.02 -1.10 24.64
CA THR A 50 26.41 -0.66 24.53
C THR A 50 26.64 0.13 23.24
N ARG A 51 26.12 -0.36 22.10
CA ARG A 51 26.18 0.39 20.83
C ARG A 51 25.42 1.72 20.89
N ASN A 52 24.29 1.75 21.60
CA ASN A 52 23.55 2.99 21.82
C ASN A 52 24.31 3.98 22.72
N ALA A 53 25.15 3.53 23.64
CA ALA A 53 26.00 4.41 24.45
C ALA A 53 26.97 5.22 23.57
N PHE A 54 27.63 4.56 22.61
CA PHE A 54 28.47 5.25 21.61
C PHE A 54 27.68 6.28 20.79
N ARG A 55 26.48 5.92 20.32
CA ARG A 55 25.62 6.84 19.54
C ARG A 55 25.13 8.03 20.35
N ARG A 56 24.73 7.82 21.61
CA ARG A 56 24.28 8.90 22.52
C ARG A 56 25.41 9.87 22.82
N TYR A 57 26.61 9.34 23.06
CA TYR A 57 27.76 10.18 23.34
C TYR A 57 28.21 10.96 22.09
N MET A 58 28.25 10.30 20.93
CA MET A 58 28.47 10.95 19.63
C MET A 58 27.50 12.10 19.38
N ALA A 59 26.20 11.91 19.62
CA ALA A 59 25.19 12.93 19.38
C ALA A 59 25.41 14.23 20.17
N LEU A 60 26.12 14.15 21.30
CA LEU A 60 26.49 15.29 22.14
C LEU A 60 27.90 15.83 21.84
N HIS A 61 28.74 15.03 21.16
CA HIS A 61 30.17 15.29 20.94
C HIS A 61 30.60 14.88 19.53
N LEU A 62 29.98 15.47 18.51
CA LEU A 62 30.19 15.12 17.09
C LEU A 62 31.62 15.43 16.61
N ASP A 63 32.29 16.38 17.25
CA ASP A 63 33.62 16.90 16.91
C ASP A 63 34.76 16.27 17.72
N ALA A 64 34.43 15.42 18.71
CA ALA A 64 35.42 14.90 19.64
C ALA A 64 36.32 13.79 19.05
N TRP A 65 35.81 12.98 18.10
CA TRP A 65 36.57 11.94 17.39
C TRP A 65 36.06 11.77 15.96
N ASP A 66 36.86 11.09 15.13
CA ASP A 66 36.37 10.56 13.85
C ASP A 66 35.43 9.37 14.08
N TRP A 67 34.15 9.67 14.23
CA TRP A 67 33.11 8.67 14.47
C TRP A 67 32.92 7.69 13.31
N GLN A 68 33.34 8.05 12.09
CA GLN A 68 33.35 7.12 10.95
C GLN A 68 34.49 6.10 11.11
N GLU A 69 35.67 6.54 11.53
CA GLU A 69 36.79 5.64 11.83
C GLU A 69 36.49 4.70 13.01
N ALA A 70 35.76 5.20 14.02
CA ALA A 70 35.24 4.40 15.13
C ALA A 70 34.10 3.42 14.73
N HIS A 71 33.72 3.39 13.46
CA HIS A 71 32.62 2.58 12.90
C HIS A 71 31.25 2.83 13.57
N VAL A 72 31.07 3.94 14.29
CA VAL A 72 29.81 4.26 14.94
C VAL A 72 28.91 4.97 13.92
N PRO A 73 27.79 4.36 13.46
CA PRO A 73 26.93 5.00 12.48
C PRO A 73 26.26 6.23 13.12
N SER A 74 26.42 7.40 12.50
CA SER A 74 25.74 8.62 12.97
C SER A 74 24.23 8.47 12.83
N ALA A 75 23.49 9.15 13.70
CA ALA A 75 22.03 9.15 13.78
C ALA A 75 21.30 9.60 12.49
N LEU A 76 22.04 9.96 11.43
CA LEU A 76 21.49 10.13 10.08
C LEU A 76 20.75 8.88 9.56
N SER A 77 20.98 7.70 10.16
CA SER A 77 20.20 6.49 9.84
C SER A 77 18.81 6.44 10.50
N GLU A 78 18.55 7.17 11.61
CA GLU A 78 17.24 7.16 12.28
C GLU A 78 16.31 8.24 11.72
N GLU A 79 16.84 9.44 11.43
CA GLU A 79 16.08 10.47 10.70
C GLU A 79 15.75 10.04 9.25
N ALA A 80 16.67 9.35 8.56
CA ALA A 80 16.40 8.79 7.23
C ALA A 80 15.40 7.62 7.26
N GLU A 81 15.37 6.84 8.34
CA GLU A 81 14.35 5.79 8.53
C GLU A 81 12.97 6.40 8.82
N ILE A 82 12.90 7.49 9.59
CA ILE A 82 11.66 8.24 9.85
C ILE A 82 11.15 8.87 8.54
N ASP A 83 12.00 9.55 7.76
CA ASP A 83 11.64 10.16 6.48
C ASP A 83 11.19 9.11 5.45
N LYS A 84 11.84 7.94 5.39
CA LYS A 84 11.39 6.83 4.54
C LYS A 84 10.03 6.29 4.99
N ALA A 85 9.81 6.14 6.29
CA ALA A 85 8.54 5.67 6.83
C ALA A 85 7.39 6.68 6.59
N GLU A 86 7.65 7.98 6.69
CA GLU A 86 6.68 9.04 6.38
C GLU A 86 6.36 9.10 4.89
N ARG A 87 7.37 9.02 4.01
CA ARG A 87 7.17 8.97 2.55
C ARG A 87 6.37 7.74 2.13
N GLU A 88 6.64 6.57 2.69
CA GLU A 88 5.87 5.36 2.39
C GLU A 88 4.43 5.45 2.92
N LYS A 89 4.20 6.01 4.11
CA LYS A 89 2.86 6.30 4.62
C LYS A 89 2.11 7.30 3.73
N ALA A 90 2.77 8.36 3.25
CA ALA A 90 2.19 9.34 2.34
C ALA A 90 1.79 8.70 0.99
N LYS A 91 2.68 7.91 0.38
CA LYS A 91 2.38 7.15 -0.83
C LYS A 91 1.23 6.17 -0.65
N ALA A 92 1.19 5.46 0.48
CA ALA A 92 0.10 4.52 0.79
C ALA A 92 -1.25 5.24 0.92
N ARG A 93 -1.28 6.40 1.60
CA ARG A 93 -2.48 7.26 1.71
C ARG A 93 -2.93 7.77 0.34
N GLU A 94 -1.99 8.22 -0.50
CA GLU A 94 -2.31 8.69 -1.85
C GLU A 94 -2.87 7.57 -2.74
N LYS A 95 -2.24 6.40 -2.73
CA LYS A 95 -2.73 5.21 -3.45
C LYS A 95 -4.13 4.82 -2.99
N LYS A 96 -4.39 4.81 -1.68
CA LYS A 96 -5.72 4.53 -1.12
C LYS A 96 -6.76 5.54 -1.60
N LYS A 97 -6.43 6.84 -1.56
CA LYS A 97 -7.33 7.91 -2.02
C LYS A 97 -7.64 7.82 -3.51
N LYS A 98 -6.65 7.49 -4.35
CA LYS A 98 -6.84 7.27 -5.79
C LYS A 98 -7.73 6.04 -6.06
N ALA A 99 -7.47 4.93 -5.39
CA ALA A 99 -8.27 3.72 -5.52
C ALA A 99 -9.73 3.92 -5.09
N GLU A 100 -9.97 4.66 -4.00
CA GLU A 100 -11.32 4.97 -3.53
C GLU A 100 -12.09 5.84 -4.53
N LYS A 101 -11.44 6.88 -5.08
CA LYS A 101 -12.03 7.73 -6.12
C LYS A 101 -12.39 6.93 -7.37
N ALA A 102 -11.47 6.12 -7.88
CA ALA A 102 -11.70 5.30 -9.07
C ALA A 102 -12.86 4.29 -8.84
N ARG A 103 -12.93 3.68 -7.65
CA ARG A 103 -14.04 2.78 -7.30
C ARG A 103 -15.39 3.50 -7.26
N LYS A 104 -15.43 4.70 -6.69
CA LYS A 104 -16.65 5.51 -6.62
C LYS A 104 -17.14 5.93 -8.01
N GLU A 105 -16.22 6.33 -8.88
CA GLU A 105 -16.51 6.73 -10.26
C GLU A 105 -17.03 5.55 -11.09
N ARG A 106 -16.36 4.38 -11.00
CA ARG A 106 -16.82 3.16 -11.66
C ARG A 106 -18.22 2.75 -11.21
N ARG A 107 -18.51 2.82 -9.91
CA ARG A 107 -19.85 2.48 -9.39
C ARG A 107 -20.92 3.43 -9.91
N LYS A 108 -20.61 4.74 -9.97
CA LYS A 108 -21.54 5.74 -10.51
C LYS A 108 -21.80 5.53 -12.00
N GLN A 109 -20.78 5.15 -12.76
CA GLN A 109 -20.93 4.82 -14.18
C GLN A 109 -21.81 3.58 -14.36
N GLU A 110 -21.52 2.51 -13.62
CA GLU A 110 -22.31 1.26 -13.69
C GLU A 110 -23.79 1.49 -13.33
N GLU A 111 -24.07 2.30 -12.32
CA GLU A 111 -25.44 2.67 -11.95
C GLU A 111 -26.13 3.52 -13.03
N SER A 112 -25.39 4.44 -13.67
CA SER A 112 -25.90 5.24 -14.78
C SER A 112 -26.21 4.39 -16.02
N ASP A 113 -25.33 3.44 -16.35
CA ASP A 113 -25.49 2.55 -17.50
C ASP A 113 -26.69 1.61 -17.29
N LYS A 114 -26.84 1.06 -16.08
CA LYS A 114 -28.01 0.27 -15.68
C LYS A 114 -29.31 1.07 -15.74
N ALA A 115 -29.30 2.31 -15.24
CA ALA A 115 -30.47 3.19 -15.33
C ALA A 115 -30.83 3.54 -16.78
N SER A 116 -29.84 3.71 -17.66
CA SER A 116 -30.06 3.92 -19.10
C SER A 116 -30.68 2.68 -19.75
N ALA A 117 -30.14 1.49 -19.46
CA ALA A 117 -30.66 0.24 -19.97
C ALA A 117 -32.10 -0.01 -19.51
N GLN A 118 -32.43 0.28 -18.26
CA GLN A 118 -33.79 0.19 -17.76
C GLN A 118 -34.76 1.09 -18.55
N ARG A 119 -34.36 2.32 -18.88
CA ARG A 119 -35.20 3.23 -19.69
C ARG A 119 -35.44 2.69 -21.09
N LEU A 120 -34.42 2.10 -21.73
CA LEU A 120 -34.56 1.47 -23.04
C LEU A 120 -35.53 0.29 -22.99
N ILE A 121 -35.52 -0.49 -21.90
CA ILE A 121 -36.49 -1.56 -21.68
C ILE A 121 -37.91 -1.00 -21.55
N GLU A 122 -38.10 0.03 -20.73
CA GLU A 122 -39.41 0.68 -20.54
C GLU A 122 -39.96 1.27 -21.84
N GLU A 123 -39.10 1.91 -22.65
CA GLU A 123 -39.46 2.44 -23.97
C GLU A 123 -39.83 1.31 -24.94
N ALA A 124 -39.02 0.25 -25.03
CA ALA A 124 -39.29 -0.89 -25.90
C ALA A 124 -40.59 -1.62 -25.54
N LEU A 125 -40.91 -1.73 -24.25
CA LEU A 125 -42.19 -2.24 -23.76
C LEU A 125 -43.37 -1.36 -24.20
N GLY A 126 -43.18 -0.05 -24.29
CA GLY A 126 -44.20 0.90 -24.77
C GLY A 126 -44.42 0.86 -26.27
N LEU A 127 -43.37 0.56 -27.05
CA LEU A 127 -43.46 0.38 -28.51
C LEU A 127 -44.13 -0.96 -28.87
N ASP A 128 -43.98 -1.97 -28.01
CA ASP A 128 -44.56 -3.30 -28.20
C ASP A 128 -44.09 -4.02 -29.48
N GLU A 129 -42.86 -3.72 -29.89
CA GLU A 129 -42.22 -4.28 -31.08
C GLU A 129 -41.13 -5.29 -30.71
N MET A 130 -41.12 -6.45 -31.38
CA MET A 130 -40.16 -7.53 -31.10
C MET A 130 -38.70 -7.08 -31.25
N ASP A 131 -38.36 -6.33 -32.31
CA ASP A 131 -36.98 -5.91 -32.59
C ASP A 131 -36.47 -4.91 -31.55
N SER A 132 -37.35 -4.00 -31.12
CA SER A 132 -37.08 -3.02 -30.06
C SER A 132 -36.84 -3.72 -28.72
N LEU A 133 -37.66 -4.71 -28.37
CA LEU A 133 -37.48 -5.52 -27.15
C LEU A 133 -36.19 -6.34 -27.16
N VAL A 134 -35.86 -6.98 -28.29
CA VAL A 134 -34.61 -7.73 -28.45
C VAL A 134 -33.39 -6.81 -28.26
N SER A 135 -33.41 -5.64 -28.89
CA SER A 135 -32.31 -4.68 -28.80
C SER A 135 -32.12 -4.15 -27.37
N ALA A 136 -33.22 -3.84 -26.67
CA ALA A 136 -33.19 -3.37 -25.30
C ALA A 136 -32.69 -4.45 -24.32
N LEU A 137 -33.09 -5.71 -24.51
CA LEU A 137 -32.62 -6.86 -23.71
C LEU A 137 -31.12 -7.13 -23.90
N GLN A 138 -30.62 -7.05 -25.13
CA GLN A 138 -29.18 -7.18 -25.41
C GLN A 138 -28.37 -6.08 -24.72
N HIS A 139 -28.90 -4.85 -24.68
CA HIS A 139 -28.24 -3.76 -23.98
C HIS A 139 -28.25 -3.96 -22.46
N ALA A 140 -29.37 -4.42 -21.89
CA ALA A 140 -29.47 -4.78 -20.48
C ALA A 140 -28.46 -5.88 -20.10
N GLU A 141 -28.32 -6.92 -20.94
CA GLU A 141 -27.32 -7.98 -20.75
C GLU A 141 -25.89 -7.42 -20.77
N ALA A 142 -25.57 -6.53 -21.72
CA ALA A 142 -24.25 -5.93 -21.85
C ALA A 142 -23.81 -5.12 -20.61
N VAL A 143 -24.78 -4.53 -19.88
CA VAL A 143 -24.53 -3.77 -18.65
C VAL A 143 -24.79 -4.59 -17.38
N GLY A 144 -25.14 -5.87 -17.50
CA GLY A 144 -25.45 -6.77 -16.39
C GLY A 144 -26.66 -6.30 -15.56
N LEU A 145 -27.69 -5.79 -16.23
CA LEU A 145 -28.99 -5.50 -15.64
C LEU A 145 -29.85 -6.77 -15.69
N ASP A 146 -30.23 -7.27 -14.51
CA ASP A 146 -31.02 -8.50 -14.32
C ASP A 146 -32.28 -8.28 -13.44
N ASP A 147 -32.74 -7.02 -13.36
CA ASP A 147 -33.88 -6.60 -12.54
C ASP A 147 -35.25 -6.87 -13.18
N GLY A 148 -36.32 -6.62 -12.41
CA GLY A 148 -37.73 -6.86 -12.79
C GLY A 148 -38.16 -6.39 -14.20
N PRO A 149 -37.77 -5.20 -14.69
CA PRO A 149 -38.12 -4.74 -16.04
C PRO A 149 -37.64 -5.68 -17.16
N VAL A 150 -36.47 -6.32 -16.96
CA VAL A 150 -35.91 -7.29 -17.92
C VAL A 150 -36.83 -8.51 -18.03
N VAL A 151 -37.33 -9.02 -16.91
CA VAL A 151 -38.24 -10.17 -16.88
C VAL A 151 -39.52 -9.87 -17.66
N VAL A 152 -40.12 -8.70 -17.43
CA VAL A 152 -41.34 -8.26 -18.12
C VAL A 152 -41.11 -8.14 -19.63
N ALA A 153 -39.97 -7.60 -20.06
CA ALA A 153 -39.61 -7.49 -21.47
C ALA A 153 -39.38 -8.85 -22.15
N VAL A 154 -38.76 -9.81 -21.45
CA VAL A 154 -38.61 -11.19 -21.95
C VAL A 154 -39.99 -11.83 -22.14
N GLU A 155 -40.87 -11.76 -21.14
CA GLU A 155 -42.22 -12.32 -21.23
C GLU A 155 -43.01 -11.68 -22.39
N ARG A 156 -42.90 -10.35 -22.56
CA ARG A 156 -43.58 -9.66 -23.66
C ARG A 156 -43.06 -10.08 -25.03
N LEU A 157 -41.74 -10.20 -25.17
CA LEU A 157 -41.11 -10.69 -26.39
C LEU A 157 -41.58 -12.12 -26.73
N GLU A 158 -41.71 -12.99 -25.73
CA GLU A 158 -42.23 -14.35 -25.93
C GLU A 158 -43.70 -14.35 -26.39
N MET A 159 -44.53 -13.48 -25.82
CA MET A 159 -45.93 -13.33 -26.25
C MET A 159 -46.02 -12.90 -27.72
N LEU A 160 -45.29 -11.86 -28.10
CA LEU A 160 -45.28 -11.36 -29.48
C LEU A 160 -44.79 -12.42 -30.48
N ARG A 161 -43.78 -13.21 -30.08
CA ARG A 161 -43.31 -14.36 -30.88
C ARG A 161 -44.39 -15.41 -31.10
N ARG A 162 -45.20 -15.72 -30.08
CA ARG A 162 -46.32 -16.68 -30.19
C ARG A 162 -47.42 -16.15 -31.08
N GLU A 163 -47.79 -14.86 -30.93
CA GLU A 163 -48.80 -14.20 -31.76
C GLU A 163 -48.38 -14.16 -33.24
N ALA A 164 -47.12 -13.86 -33.53
CA ALA A 164 -46.59 -13.87 -34.90
C ALA A 164 -46.55 -15.27 -35.54
N ALA A 165 -46.45 -16.31 -34.72
CA ALA A 165 -46.48 -17.71 -35.14
C ALA A 165 -47.91 -18.28 -35.28
N ASP A 166 -48.95 -17.51 -34.92
CA ASP A 166 -50.33 -17.96 -35.04
C ASP A 166 -50.75 -18.06 -36.53
N PRO A 167 -51.14 -19.25 -37.01
CA PRO A 167 -51.51 -19.45 -38.42
C PRO A 167 -52.73 -18.62 -38.85
N GLU A 168 -53.63 -18.22 -37.94
CA GLU A 168 -54.74 -17.32 -38.28
C GLU A 168 -54.30 -15.86 -38.47
N VAL A 169 -53.25 -15.43 -37.78
CA VAL A 169 -52.65 -14.09 -37.99
C VAL A 169 -51.86 -14.07 -39.30
N GLN A 170 -51.20 -15.18 -39.65
CA GLN A 170 -50.45 -15.31 -40.90
C GLN A 170 -51.35 -15.27 -42.14
N LYS A 171 -52.49 -15.98 -42.12
CA LYS A 171 -53.48 -15.96 -43.22
C LYS A 171 -54.12 -14.59 -43.47
N ARG A 172 -54.14 -13.69 -42.49
CA ARG A 172 -54.68 -12.32 -42.64
C ARG A 172 -53.71 -11.35 -43.30
N LYS A 173 -52.44 -11.74 -43.45
CA LYS A 173 -51.37 -10.93 -44.07
C LYS A 173 -51.09 -11.31 -45.53
N GLU A 174 -51.64 -12.43 -46.01
CA GLU A 174 -51.64 -12.86 -47.43
C GLU A 174 -52.85 -12.29 -48.18
#